data_AF-A0A953M7U9-F1
#
_entry.id   AF-A0A953M7U9-F1
#
_cell.length_a   1.000
_cell.length_b   1.000
_cell.length_c   1.000
_cell.angle_alpha   90.00
_cell.angle_beta   90.00
_cell.angle_gamma   90.00
#
_symmetry.space_group_name_H-M   'P 1'
#
loop_
_entity.id
_entity.type
_entity.pdbx_description
1 polymer ?
#
loop_
_entity_poly.entity_id
_entity_poly.type
_entity_poly.pdbx_seq_one_letter_code
_entity_poly.pdbx_strand_id
1 'polypeptide(L)'
;MKSRRNRSEIRSLRTRAGRASKVRESHFEALEERKLLFSISITPDMDADGDGLGTATAVWGYTVPVLDSAEELEDNEPEDLTEDFNDEGPGPFPNGGLLNDSNIRVRHSFGFSQNFRIGPPDPDESERYLQVNAANGSFWMFEPTIVDDETGQIFNISATQVSFAISDPQGDGLGLLPNDFVVDLMFFDEVIDSFTALELFNANQSGNNLDRQRGIGTFVFDVSDASMDAFTAVRIRSFTSEDMRLDDLAFVIPQGRFAQIIDTRIFGAELSFTAPIGATVQVLDLYGRDMVQTIALGIPDQLQIPLVDLDDDGVPNFNDGIGQIRLTGVDSRANLTLFGGTIEAEDGGFTYNRVDSFLGLFDEFEGAGFGYLVEY
;
A
#
# COMPACT_ATOMS: atom_id res chain seq x y z
N MET A 1 35.60 4.69 60.19
CA MET A 1 34.63 3.72 60.75
C MET A 1 33.31 3.83 59.98
N LYS A 2 33.07 2.85 59.10
CA LYS A 2 31.80 2.35 58.52
C LYS A 2 30.75 3.34 57.95
N SER A 3 30.75 3.38 56.62
CA SER A 3 29.60 3.55 55.70
C SER A 3 28.31 2.91 56.23
N ARG A 4 27.24 3.72 56.32
CA ARG A 4 25.84 3.27 56.48
C ARG A 4 24.86 4.31 55.91
N ARG A 5 24.75 4.39 54.58
CA ARG A 5 23.55 4.85 53.87
C ARG A 5 23.51 4.13 52.53
N ASN A 6 22.79 2.99 52.47
CA ASN A 6 22.35 2.32 51.22
C ASN A 6 21.52 1.06 51.56
N ARG A 7 20.46 1.21 52.39
CA ARG A 7 19.52 0.10 52.67
C ARG A 7 18.03 0.46 52.56
N SER A 8 17.66 1.71 52.33
CA SER A 8 16.24 2.08 52.11
C SER A 8 15.82 2.02 50.65
N GLU A 9 16.73 2.22 49.68
CA GLU A 9 16.38 2.23 48.25
C GLU A 9 16.16 0.83 47.65
N ILE A 10 16.86 -0.20 48.15
CA ILE A 10 16.75 -1.57 47.62
C ILE A 10 15.39 -2.21 47.96
N ARG A 11 14.73 -1.80 49.04
CA ARG A 11 13.36 -2.27 49.37
C ARG A 11 12.28 -1.56 48.55
N SER A 12 12.50 -0.32 48.12
CA SER A 12 11.59 0.42 47.24
C SER A 12 11.52 -0.18 45.83
N LEU A 13 12.68 -0.60 45.30
CA LEU A 13 12.77 -1.21 43.96
C LEU A 13 12.20 -2.63 43.90
N ARG A 14 12.33 -3.45 44.96
CA ARG A 14 11.74 -4.80 45.01
C ARG A 14 10.22 -4.80 45.10
N THR A 15 9.59 -3.77 45.68
CA THR A 15 8.12 -3.66 45.73
C THR A 15 7.53 -3.09 44.44
N ARG A 16 8.33 -2.41 43.60
CA ARG A 16 7.92 -1.98 42.25
C ARG A 16 8.12 -3.04 41.18
N ALA A 17 9.06 -3.97 41.36
CA ALA A 17 9.28 -5.08 40.43
C ALA A 17 8.19 -6.19 40.51
N GLY A 18 7.41 -6.25 41.59
CA GLY A 18 6.42 -7.30 41.84
C GLY A 18 4.99 -7.02 41.35
N ARG A 19 4.74 -5.89 40.66
CA ARG A 19 3.41 -5.52 40.14
C ARG A 19 3.33 -5.39 38.61
N ALA A 20 4.40 -5.68 37.88
CA ALA A 20 4.40 -5.69 36.41
C ALA A 20 3.99 -7.04 35.78
N SER A 21 3.60 -8.04 36.59
CA SER A 21 3.40 -9.43 36.14
C SER A 21 1.95 -9.83 35.85
N LYS A 22 0.99 -8.89 35.82
CA LYS A 22 -0.39 -9.19 35.45
C LYS A 22 -1.00 -8.02 34.67
N VAL A 23 -0.73 -8.01 33.38
CA VAL A 23 -1.57 -7.64 32.23
C VAL A 23 -0.59 -7.40 31.09
N ARG A 24 -0.25 -8.49 30.41
CA ARG A 24 0.13 -8.47 29.00
C ARG A 24 -0.59 -9.67 28.42
N GLU A 25 -1.82 -9.45 27.98
CA GLU A 25 -2.23 -10.12 26.76
C GLU A 25 -1.13 -9.83 25.75
N SER A 26 -0.40 -10.87 25.37
CA SER A 26 0.37 -10.85 24.15
C SER A 26 -0.66 -10.68 23.04
N HIS A 27 -1.00 -9.44 22.74
CA HIS A 27 -1.45 -9.11 21.40
C HIS A 27 -0.27 -9.52 20.52
N PHE A 28 -0.43 -10.67 19.87
CA PHE A 28 0.25 -10.89 18.61
C PHE A 28 -0.29 -9.77 17.74
N GLU A 29 0.50 -8.73 17.51
CA GLU A 29 0.35 -7.95 16.30
C GLU A 29 0.33 -8.97 15.17
N ALA A 30 -0.75 -8.97 14.38
CA ALA A 30 -0.77 -9.76 13.16
C ALA A 30 0.51 -9.40 12.41
N LEU A 31 1.25 -10.41 11.96
CA LEU A 31 2.41 -10.20 11.10
C LEU A 31 1.95 -9.26 9.98
N GLU A 32 2.44 -8.02 10.01
CA GLU A 32 2.31 -7.12 8.87
C GLU A 32 2.81 -7.88 7.65
N GLU A 33 2.08 -7.76 6.56
CA GLU A 33 2.42 -8.41 5.30
C GLU A 33 3.73 -7.81 4.82
N ARG A 34 4.84 -8.44 5.19
CA ARG A 34 6.16 -7.98 4.78
C ARG A 34 6.21 -8.13 3.28
N LYS A 35 6.08 -7.01 2.56
CA LYS A 35 6.46 -6.92 1.15
C LYS A 35 7.84 -7.57 1.04
N LEU A 36 7.90 -8.66 0.29
CA LEU A 36 9.11 -9.45 0.10
C LEU A 36 10.12 -8.56 -0.63
N LEU A 37 11.06 -7.99 0.11
CA LEU A 37 12.29 -7.41 -0.46
C LEU A 37 12.92 -8.50 -1.35
N PHE A 38 13.33 -8.18 -2.58
CA PHE A 38 13.95 -9.14 -3.50
C PHE A 38 15.33 -9.55 -2.98
N SER A 39 15.31 -10.46 -2.01
CA SER A 39 16.46 -11.11 -1.45
C SER A 39 16.22 -12.61 -1.46
N ILE A 40 17.07 -13.33 -2.19
CA ILE A 40 17.00 -14.77 -2.31
C ILE A 40 18.18 -15.34 -1.54
N SER A 41 17.90 -16.20 -0.58
CA SER A 41 18.92 -16.87 0.23
C SER A 41 18.89 -18.37 -0.03
N ILE A 42 20.07 -18.97 -0.19
CA ILE A 42 20.20 -20.42 -0.34
C ILE A 42 20.03 -21.06 1.03
N THR A 43 18.95 -21.80 1.19
CA THR A 43 18.62 -22.51 2.43
C THR A 43 19.05 -23.99 2.35
N PRO A 44 19.23 -24.68 3.49
CA PRO A 44 19.69 -26.08 3.49
C PRO A 44 18.81 -27.06 2.72
N ASP A 45 17.52 -26.77 2.57
CA ASP A 45 16.55 -27.56 1.82
C ASP A 45 16.70 -27.44 0.29
N MET A 46 17.47 -26.45 -0.19
CA MET A 46 17.78 -26.27 -1.61
C MET A 46 18.99 -27.10 -2.08
N ASP A 47 19.68 -27.79 -1.17
CA ASP A 47 20.80 -28.70 -1.45
C ASP A 47 20.27 -30.12 -1.72
N ALA A 48 19.85 -30.36 -2.96
CA ALA A 48 19.28 -31.64 -3.37
C ALA A 48 20.30 -32.80 -3.37
N ASP A 49 21.58 -32.49 -3.62
CA ASP A 49 22.63 -33.49 -3.87
C ASP A 49 23.58 -33.69 -2.66
N GLY A 50 23.44 -32.88 -1.62
CA GLY A 50 24.24 -32.92 -0.39
C GLY A 50 25.67 -32.38 -0.55
N ASP A 51 25.92 -31.57 -1.58
CA ASP A 51 27.23 -31.02 -1.90
C ASP A 51 27.48 -29.64 -1.24
N GLY A 52 26.50 -29.17 -0.48
CA GLY A 52 26.51 -27.89 0.21
C GLY A 52 26.19 -26.69 -0.68
N LEU A 53 25.72 -26.91 -1.92
CA LEU A 53 25.21 -25.89 -2.83
C LEU A 53 23.71 -26.02 -2.96
N GLY A 54 23.02 -24.90 -3.09
CA GLY A 54 21.63 -24.87 -3.51
C GLY A 54 21.44 -23.92 -4.68
N THR A 55 20.33 -24.10 -5.39
CA THR A 55 19.94 -23.22 -6.50
C THR A 55 18.58 -22.61 -6.21
N ALA A 56 18.48 -21.30 -6.38
CA ALA A 56 17.23 -20.56 -6.29
C ALA A 56 16.98 -19.79 -7.59
N THR A 57 15.72 -19.71 -7.97
CA THR A 57 15.27 -18.99 -9.17
C THR A 57 14.21 -17.97 -8.80
N ALA A 58 14.17 -16.86 -9.51
CA ALA A 58 13.14 -15.85 -9.36
C ALA A 58 12.88 -15.14 -10.68
N VAL A 59 11.62 -14.76 -10.87
CA VAL A 59 11.15 -13.94 -11.98
C VAL A 59 10.56 -12.67 -11.40
N TRP A 60 10.85 -11.53 -12.02
CA TRP A 60 10.28 -10.23 -11.68
C TRP A 60 10.27 -9.32 -12.91
N GLY A 61 9.46 -8.27 -12.85
CA GLY A 61 9.43 -7.19 -13.81
C GLY A 61 10.29 -6.01 -13.40
N TYR A 62 10.71 -5.22 -14.38
CA TYR A 62 11.33 -3.92 -14.16
C TYR A 62 10.98 -2.97 -15.30
N THR A 63 10.99 -1.68 -15.00
CA THR A 63 10.84 -0.62 -16.00
C THR A 63 12.22 -0.13 -16.43
N VAL A 64 12.34 0.34 -17.66
CA VAL A 64 13.55 1.00 -18.14
C VAL A 64 13.38 2.52 -17.96
N PRO A 65 14.30 3.21 -17.26
CA PRO A 65 14.14 4.63 -16.97
C PRO A 65 14.06 5.49 -18.21
N VAL A 66 13.28 6.56 -18.10
CA VAL A 66 13.10 7.53 -19.18
C VAL A 66 14.22 8.57 -19.15
N LEU A 67 15.11 8.53 -20.14
CA LEU A 67 16.04 9.64 -20.42
C LEU A 67 15.48 10.61 -21.45
N ASP A 68 14.68 10.10 -22.39
CA ASP A 68 13.95 10.84 -23.42
C ASP A 68 12.73 9.98 -23.85
N SER A 69 11.62 10.59 -24.23
CA SER A 69 10.42 9.90 -24.72
C SER A 69 9.87 10.60 -25.95
N ALA A 70 9.59 9.84 -27.00
CA ALA A 70 8.91 10.34 -28.18
C ALA A 70 7.38 10.35 -28.01
N GLU A 71 6.86 9.63 -27.01
CA GLU A 71 5.43 9.57 -26.71
C GLU A 71 4.93 10.90 -26.13
N GLU A 72 3.76 11.32 -26.57
CA GLU A 72 3.07 12.48 -26.02
C GLU A 72 2.39 12.12 -24.70
N LEU A 73 2.33 13.06 -23.76
CA LEU A 73 1.62 12.85 -22.50
C LEU A 73 0.12 12.89 -22.76
N GLU A 74 -0.61 11.92 -22.18
CA GLU A 74 -2.06 11.90 -22.28
C GLU A 74 -2.69 13.00 -21.42
N ASP A 75 -3.78 13.60 -21.91
CA ASP A 75 -4.57 14.63 -21.23
C ASP A 75 -5.96 14.07 -20.93
N ASN A 76 -6.00 13.04 -20.08
CA ASN A 76 -7.23 12.43 -19.59
C ASN A 76 -7.80 13.25 -18.41
N GLU A 77 -9.10 13.14 -18.14
CA GLU A 77 -9.69 13.73 -16.95
C GLU A 77 -9.56 12.75 -15.77
N PRO A 78 -9.32 13.23 -14.53
CA PRO A 78 -9.36 12.38 -13.34
C PRO A 78 -10.72 11.66 -13.19
N GLU A 79 -10.69 10.48 -12.58
CA GLU A 79 -11.90 9.68 -12.33
C GLU A 79 -12.30 9.76 -10.85
N ASP A 80 -13.60 9.87 -10.59
CA ASP A 80 -14.16 9.85 -9.23
C ASP A 80 -14.67 8.44 -8.91
N LEU A 81 -14.14 7.84 -7.85
CA LEU A 81 -14.64 6.59 -7.27
C LEU A 81 -15.46 6.88 -6.03
N THR A 82 -16.78 6.66 -6.09
CA THR A 82 -17.74 7.06 -5.05
C THR A 82 -18.42 5.89 -4.37
N GLU A 83 -18.74 6.06 -3.08
CA GLU A 83 -19.43 5.10 -2.22
C GLU A 83 -20.45 5.84 -1.34
N ASP A 84 -21.72 5.42 -1.43
CA ASP A 84 -22.86 6.00 -0.69
C ASP A 84 -23.52 5.03 0.31
N PHE A 85 -22.97 3.82 0.47
CA PHE A 85 -23.41 2.75 1.36
C PHE A 85 -24.86 2.26 1.17
N ASN A 86 -25.60 2.75 0.17
CA ASN A 86 -27.03 2.47 0.04
C ASN A 86 -27.32 1.14 -0.65
N ASP A 87 -26.40 0.67 -1.49
CA ASP A 87 -26.39 -0.65 -2.10
C ASP A 87 -25.95 -1.75 -1.11
N GLU A 88 -25.27 -1.38 -0.02
CA GLU A 88 -24.73 -2.29 0.98
C GLU A 88 -25.75 -2.95 1.91
N GLY A 89 -25.57 -4.24 2.19
CA GLY A 89 -26.42 -4.96 3.12
C GLY A 89 -26.31 -4.44 4.57
N PRO A 90 -27.41 -4.25 5.32
CA PRO A 90 -27.32 -3.78 6.70
C PRO A 90 -26.71 -4.86 7.60
N GLY A 91 -25.73 -4.46 8.43
CA GLY A 91 -25.06 -5.34 9.37
C GLY A 91 -23.60 -4.99 9.61
N PRO A 92 -22.90 -5.73 10.49
CA PRO A 92 -21.46 -5.58 10.68
C PRO A 92 -20.71 -5.75 9.36
N PHE A 93 -19.77 -4.85 9.09
CA PHE A 93 -18.90 -4.96 7.93
C PHE A 93 -17.61 -5.71 8.30
N PRO A 94 -17.15 -6.68 7.50
CA PRO A 94 -15.97 -7.47 7.82
C PRO A 94 -14.66 -6.70 7.56
N ASN A 95 -13.65 -6.98 8.39
CA ASN A 95 -12.29 -6.48 8.15
C ASN A 95 -11.69 -7.12 6.89
N GLY A 96 -11.23 -6.29 5.96
CA GLY A 96 -10.79 -6.70 4.63
C GLY A 96 -11.92 -6.91 3.62
N GLY A 97 -13.16 -6.56 3.98
CA GLY A 97 -14.30 -6.60 3.05
C GLY A 97 -14.17 -5.56 1.95
N LEU A 98 -14.75 -5.85 0.80
CA LEU A 98 -14.94 -4.93 -0.31
C LEU A 98 -16.37 -4.37 -0.26
N LEU A 99 -16.49 -3.08 -0.50
CA LEU A 99 -17.76 -2.44 -0.77
C LEU A 99 -18.19 -2.77 -2.21
N ASN A 100 -19.49 -3.02 -2.38
CA ASN A 100 -20.12 -3.33 -3.64
C ASN A 100 -20.06 -2.10 -4.55
N ASP A 101 -19.99 -2.33 -5.86
CA ASP A 101 -19.91 -1.34 -6.93
C ASP A 101 -18.68 -0.40 -6.91
N SER A 102 -18.22 0.08 -5.74
CA SER A 102 -17.06 0.96 -5.57
C SER A 102 -15.73 0.22 -5.45
N ASN A 103 -15.73 -1.10 -5.17
CA ASN A 103 -14.52 -1.89 -4.94
C ASN A 103 -13.56 -1.27 -3.90
N ILE A 104 -14.07 -0.48 -2.95
CA ILE A 104 -13.25 0.06 -1.87
C ILE A 104 -13.08 -1.01 -0.80
N ARG A 105 -11.82 -1.38 -0.51
CA ARG A 105 -11.51 -2.30 0.58
C ARG A 105 -11.48 -1.56 1.90
N VAL A 106 -12.15 -2.12 2.90
CA VAL A 106 -12.18 -1.56 4.26
C VAL A 106 -11.37 -2.42 5.21
N ARG A 107 -10.38 -1.82 5.88
CA ARG A 107 -9.57 -2.48 6.92
C ARG A 107 -9.73 -1.79 8.25
N HIS A 108 -9.91 -2.54 9.34
CA HIS A 108 -10.19 -1.95 10.64
C HIS A 108 -9.86 -2.86 11.82
N SER A 109 -9.74 -2.27 13.01
CA SER A 109 -9.36 -2.98 14.25
C SER A 109 -10.54 -3.51 15.09
N PHE A 110 -11.78 -3.37 14.62
CA PHE A 110 -12.98 -3.66 15.43
C PHE A 110 -13.35 -5.16 15.51
N GLY A 111 -12.74 -6.02 14.69
CA GLY A 111 -13.21 -7.39 14.46
C GLY A 111 -14.61 -7.40 13.83
N PHE A 112 -15.28 -8.57 13.77
CA PHE A 112 -16.67 -8.64 13.29
C PHE A 112 -17.63 -8.20 14.40
N SER A 113 -17.89 -6.89 14.48
CA SER A 113 -18.56 -6.23 15.61
C SER A 113 -19.64 -5.26 15.16
N GLN A 114 -20.65 -5.05 16.00
CA GLN A 114 -21.68 -4.01 15.82
C GLN A 114 -21.12 -2.59 15.92
N ASN A 115 -19.87 -2.44 16.38
CA ASN A 115 -19.17 -1.15 16.45
C ASN A 115 -18.66 -0.66 15.09
N PHE A 116 -18.72 -1.49 14.05
CA PHE A 116 -18.34 -1.12 12.69
C PHE A 116 -19.32 -1.81 11.73
N ARG A 117 -20.34 -1.07 11.31
CA ARG A 117 -21.49 -1.64 10.61
C ARG A 117 -22.10 -0.67 9.61
N ILE A 118 -22.79 -1.22 8.63
CA ILE A 118 -23.61 -0.46 7.70
C ILE A 118 -25.07 -0.57 8.13
N GLY A 119 -25.79 0.54 8.10
CA GLY A 119 -27.22 0.53 8.32
C GLY A 119 -27.81 1.91 8.47
N PRO A 120 -29.15 2.00 8.47
CA PRO A 120 -29.83 3.27 8.63
C PRO A 120 -29.70 3.77 10.08
N PRO A 121 -29.78 5.09 10.31
CA PRO A 121 -29.71 5.65 11.65
C PRO A 121 -31.01 5.37 12.42
N ASP A 122 -32.14 5.28 11.71
CA ASP A 122 -33.44 4.83 12.20
C ASP A 122 -33.93 3.62 11.37
N PRO A 123 -34.47 2.55 11.97
CA PRO A 123 -35.03 1.41 11.23
C PRO A 123 -36.14 1.75 10.22
N ASP A 124 -36.78 2.91 10.34
CA ASP A 124 -37.81 3.39 9.41
C ASP A 124 -37.21 4.16 8.19
N GLU A 125 -35.90 4.41 8.19
CA GLU A 125 -35.18 5.09 7.10
C GLU A 125 -34.53 4.09 6.13
N SER A 126 -34.43 4.49 4.85
CA SER A 126 -33.80 3.68 3.80
C SER A 126 -32.33 4.01 3.58
N GLU A 127 -31.92 5.24 3.89
CA GLU A 127 -30.56 5.74 3.71
C GLU A 127 -29.63 5.07 4.70
N ARG A 128 -28.49 4.59 4.21
CA ARG A 128 -27.53 3.81 4.99
C ARG A 128 -26.27 4.62 5.17
N TYR A 129 -25.64 4.40 6.32
CA TYR A 129 -24.38 5.01 6.67
C TYR A 129 -23.43 3.93 7.15
N LEU A 130 -22.13 4.16 6.98
CA LEU A 130 -21.14 3.47 7.77
C LEU A 130 -21.15 4.04 9.19
N GLN A 131 -21.63 3.24 10.15
CA GLN A 131 -21.67 3.57 11.56
C GLN A 131 -20.43 3.02 12.25
N VAL A 132 -19.69 3.92 12.91
CA VAL A 132 -18.47 3.61 13.64
C VAL A 132 -18.63 4.03 15.09
N ASN A 133 -18.62 3.07 16.01
CA ASN A 133 -18.45 3.29 17.44
C ASN A 133 -16.95 3.12 17.74
N ALA A 134 -16.22 4.22 17.59
CA ALA A 134 -14.78 4.21 17.77
C ALA A 134 -14.43 3.91 19.24
N ALA A 135 -13.35 3.16 19.45
CA ALA A 135 -12.75 2.97 20.76
C ALA A 135 -11.36 3.63 20.79
N ASN A 136 -10.86 3.95 21.98
CA ASN A 136 -9.53 4.55 22.09
C ASN A 136 -8.46 3.57 21.55
N GLY A 137 -7.68 4.03 20.58
CA GLY A 137 -6.66 3.24 19.87
C GLY A 137 -7.20 2.43 18.69
N SER A 138 -8.49 2.55 18.37
CA SER A 138 -9.07 1.91 17.17
C SER A 138 -8.68 2.66 15.90
N PHE A 139 -8.69 1.94 14.78
CA PHE A 139 -8.54 2.52 13.45
C PHE A 139 -9.47 1.85 12.44
N TRP A 140 -9.75 2.57 11.37
CA TRP A 140 -10.29 2.04 10.13
C TRP A 140 -9.64 2.76 8.95
N MET A 141 -9.68 2.11 7.79
CA MET A 141 -8.96 2.53 6.61
C MET A 141 -9.74 2.13 5.37
N PHE A 142 -9.74 3.01 4.39
CA PHE A 142 -10.33 2.80 3.08
C PHE A 142 -9.21 2.76 2.05
N GLU A 143 -9.13 1.66 1.30
CA GLU A 143 -8.18 1.42 0.23
C GLU A 143 -9.00 1.34 -1.08
N PRO A 144 -8.93 2.29 -2.01
CA PRO A 144 -9.52 2.11 -3.32
C PRO A 144 -8.80 0.93 -4.01
N THR A 145 -9.57 0.03 -4.61
CA THR A 145 -9.03 -1.14 -5.30
C THR A 145 -9.73 -1.38 -6.62
N ILE A 146 -9.08 -2.15 -7.48
CA ILE A 146 -9.71 -2.75 -8.66
C ILE A 146 -9.63 -4.26 -8.50
N VAL A 147 -10.74 -4.91 -8.87
CA VAL A 147 -10.86 -6.36 -8.88
C VAL A 147 -10.82 -6.80 -10.34
N ASP A 148 -9.83 -7.62 -10.64
CA ASP A 148 -9.74 -8.26 -11.94
C ASP A 148 -10.88 -9.28 -12.09
N ASP A 149 -11.74 -9.07 -13.08
CA ASP A 149 -12.95 -9.88 -13.28
C ASP A 149 -12.64 -11.34 -13.67
N GLU A 150 -11.47 -11.61 -14.23
CA GLU A 150 -11.10 -12.93 -14.75
C GLU A 150 -10.39 -13.78 -13.70
N THR A 151 -9.44 -13.18 -12.98
CA THR A 151 -8.60 -13.84 -11.98
C THR A 151 -9.14 -13.67 -10.55
N GLY A 152 -9.98 -12.67 -10.31
CA GLY A 152 -10.40 -12.25 -8.97
C GLY A 152 -9.28 -11.61 -8.16
N GLN A 153 -8.15 -11.27 -8.78
CA GLN A 153 -7.05 -10.59 -8.11
C GLN A 153 -7.45 -9.16 -7.77
N ILE A 154 -7.04 -8.69 -6.59
CA ILE A 154 -7.35 -7.34 -6.14
C ILE A 154 -6.08 -6.51 -6.11
N PHE A 155 -6.10 -5.37 -6.78
CA PHE A 155 -5.00 -4.42 -6.83
C PHE A 155 -5.38 -3.15 -6.08
N ASN A 156 -4.51 -2.69 -5.18
CA ASN A 156 -4.68 -1.37 -4.59
C ASN A 156 -4.33 -0.32 -5.63
N ILE A 157 -5.16 0.70 -5.75
CA ILE A 157 -4.95 1.82 -6.67
C ILE A 157 -4.69 3.08 -5.85
N SER A 158 -4.21 4.13 -6.50
CA SER A 158 -3.90 5.40 -5.86
C SER A 158 -4.97 6.45 -6.08
N ALA A 159 -4.95 7.45 -5.23
CA ALA A 159 -5.79 8.62 -5.30
C ALA A 159 -4.95 9.87 -4.96
N THR A 160 -5.37 11.02 -5.50
CA THR A 160 -4.78 12.34 -5.20
C THR A 160 -5.59 13.10 -4.16
N GLN A 161 -6.86 12.73 -4.00
CA GLN A 161 -7.79 13.34 -3.05
C GLN A 161 -8.77 12.29 -2.54
N VAL A 162 -9.20 12.44 -1.28
CA VAL A 162 -10.32 11.72 -0.70
C VAL A 162 -11.24 12.70 0.00
N SER A 163 -12.54 12.45 -0.10
CA SER A 163 -13.56 13.17 0.66
C SER A 163 -14.56 12.20 1.28
N PHE A 164 -15.16 12.59 2.39
CA PHE A 164 -16.29 11.89 2.99
C PHE A 164 -17.10 12.84 3.86
N ALA A 165 -18.39 12.57 4.00
CA ALA A 165 -19.28 13.31 4.88
C ALA A 165 -19.40 12.62 6.23
N ILE A 166 -19.36 13.42 7.30
CA ILE A 166 -19.75 12.98 8.65
C ILE A 166 -21.10 13.60 8.99
N SER A 167 -22.08 12.74 9.23
CA SER A 167 -23.49 13.11 9.40
C SER A 167 -23.97 12.91 10.85
N ASP A 168 -24.84 13.81 11.30
CA ASP A 168 -25.56 13.73 12.58
C ASP A 168 -27.08 13.77 12.34
N PRO A 169 -27.66 12.74 11.69
CA PRO A 169 -29.08 12.74 11.33
C PRO A 169 -30.01 12.81 12.54
N GLN A 170 -29.53 12.38 13.72
CA GLN A 170 -30.29 12.34 14.97
C GLN A 170 -30.11 13.61 15.84
N GLY A 171 -29.21 14.51 15.45
CA GLY A 171 -28.97 15.79 16.13
C GLY A 171 -28.36 15.63 17.53
N ASP A 172 -27.79 14.47 17.85
CA ASP A 172 -27.31 14.09 19.17
C ASP A 172 -25.78 13.89 19.23
N GLY A 173 -25.11 13.88 18.08
CA GLY A 173 -23.74 13.40 17.93
C GLY A 173 -22.62 14.44 18.03
N LEU A 174 -21.43 13.92 18.30
CA LEU A 174 -20.16 14.52 17.89
C LEU A 174 -19.70 13.70 16.66
N GLY A 175 -19.06 14.35 15.70
CA GLY A 175 -18.52 13.71 14.51
C GLY A 175 -17.02 13.47 14.64
N LEU A 176 -16.29 13.70 13.56
CA LEU A 176 -14.83 13.54 13.53
C LEU A 176 -14.15 14.74 14.21
N LEU A 177 -14.06 14.70 15.54
CA LEU A 177 -13.52 15.80 16.33
C LEU A 177 -12.00 16.00 16.13
N PRO A 178 -11.54 17.23 15.84
CA PRO A 178 -10.14 17.56 15.61
C PRO A 178 -9.10 17.08 16.65
N ASN A 179 -9.47 17.02 17.93
CA ASN A 179 -8.54 16.67 19.01
C ASN A 179 -8.56 15.17 19.36
N ASP A 180 -9.55 14.45 18.86
CA ASP A 180 -9.84 13.08 19.25
C ASP A 180 -9.52 12.08 18.13
N PHE A 181 -9.29 12.59 16.92
CA PHE A 181 -8.97 11.80 15.75
C PHE A 181 -7.75 12.32 15.00
N VAL A 182 -7.15 11.42 14.23
CA VAL A 182 -6.14 11.73 13.23
C VAL A 182 -6.52 11.02 11.94
N VAL A 183 -6.37 11.72 10.83
CA VAL A 183 -6.51 11.16 9.48
C VAL A 183 -5.13 11.10 8.86
N ASP A 184 -4.67 9.91 8.51
CA ASP A 184 -3.40 9.70 7.81
C ASP A 184 -3.69 9.40 6.33
N LEU A 185 -2.91 10.00 5.44
CA LEU A 185 -2.79 9.53 4.05
C LEU A 185 -1.65 8.51 4.00
N MET A 186 -1.95 7.35 3.42
CA MET A 186 -1.05 6.20 3.40
C MET A 186 -0.65 5.88 1.96
N PHE A 187 0.64 5.78 1.69
CA PHE A 187 1.14 5.15 0.46
C PHE A 187 1.67 3.77 0.81
N PHE A 188 0.89 2.75 0.48
CA PHE A 188 1.00 1.41 1.03
C PHE A 188 1.02 1.41 2.58
N ASP A 189 2.15 1.02 3.17
CA ASP A 189 2.32 0.92 4.62
C ASP A 189 2.99 2.16 5.24
N GLU A 190 3.34 3.16 4.42
CA GLU A 190 3.97 4.39 4.85
C GLU A 190 2.96 5.53 5.00
N VAL A 191 3.05 6.28 6.09
CA VAL A 191 2.29 7.52 6.28
C VAL A 191 3.00 8.63 5.52
N ILE A 192 2.36 9.18 4.50
CA ILE A 192 2.91 10.29 3.71
C ILE A 192 2.43 11.66 4.19
N ASP A 193 1.29 11.70 4.88
CA ASP A 193 0.76 12.90 5.53
C ASP A 193 -0.18 12.55 6.71
N SER A 194 -0.39 13.49 7.62
CA SER A 194 -1.22 13.33 8.81
C SER A 194 -1.94 14.62 9.19
N PHE A 195 -3.26 14.60 9.14
CA PHE A 195 -4.13 15.72 9.51
C PHE A 195 -4.52 15.62 10.97
N THR A 196 -4.09 16.59 11.76
CA THR A 196 -4.35 16.64 13.21
C THR A 196 -4.91 17.99 13.62
N ALA A 197 -5.75 18.03 14.66
CA ALA A 197 -6.20 19.28 15.29
C ALA A 197 -6.64 20.35 14.27
N LEU A 198 -5.89 21.45 14.13
CA LEU A 198 -6.26 22.55 13.25
C LEU A 198 -6.35 22.13 11.76
N GLU A 199 -5.51 21.21 11.32
CA GLU A 199 -5.55 20.70 9.93
C GLU A 199 -6.86 19.95 9.68
N LEU A 200 -7.25 19.06 10.61
CA LEU A 200 -8.51 18.33 10.53
C LEU A 200 -9.73 19.27 10.61
N PHE A 201 -9.64 20.32 11.43
CA PHE A 201 -10.66 21.37 11.49
C PHE A 201 -10.78 22.14 10.16
N ASN A 202 -9.66 22.42 9.49
CA ASN A 202 -9.62 23.13 8.22
C ASN A 202 -10.07 22.25 7.04
N ALA A 203 -9.82 20.95 7.10
CA ALA A 203 -10.29 19.97 6.11
C ALA A 203 -11.82 19.88 6.05
N ASN A 204 -12.52 20.22 7.15
CA ASN A 204 -13.98 20.27 7.18
C ASN A 204 -14.54 21.50 6.45
N GLN A 205 -15.16 21.25 5.30
CA GLN A 205 -15.73 22.23 4.39
C GLN A 205 -17.12 22.73 4.79
N SER A 206 -17.66 22.32 5.95
CA SER A 206 -18.99 22.75 6.40
C SER A 206 -19.11 24.27 6.46
N GLY A 207 -20.13 24.83 5.79
CA GLY A 207 -20.42 26.26 5.85
C GLY A 207 -20.89 26.75 7.23
N ASN A 208 -21.21 25.85 8.15
CA ASN A 208 -21.64 26.15 9.50
C ASN A 208 -20.51 25.91 10.52
N ASN A 209 -20.06 26.99 11.18
CA ASN A 209 -18.99 26.90 12.16
C ASN A 209 -19.35 26.03 13.39
N LEU A 210 -20.64 25.93 13.77
CA LEU A 210 -21.05 25.06 14.87
C LEU A 210 -20.88 23.58 14.49
N ASP A 211 -21.27 23.20 13.27
CA ASP A 211 -21.14 21.83 12.79
C ASP A 211 -19.66 21.46 12.64
N ARG A 212 -18.85 22.39 12.11
CA ARG A 212 -17.40 22.24 12.04
C ARG A 212 -16.75 21.99 13.41
N GLN A 213 -17.18 22.73 14.44
CA GLN A 213 -16.72 22.53 15.83
C GLN A 213 -17.16 21.19 16.42
N ARG A 214 -18.25 20.63 15.92
CA ARG A 214 -18.75 19.30 16.29
C ARG A 214 -18.15 18.19 15.44
N GLY A 215 -17.29 18.49 14.45
CA GLY A 215 -16.73 17.48 13.55
C GLY A 215 -17.73 16.93 12.52
N ILE A 216 -18.79 17.70 12.21
CA ILE A 216 -19.87 17.34 11.28
C ILE A 216 -19.68 18.12 9.97
N GLY A 217 -19.90 17.46 8.84
CA GLY A 217 -19.77 18.01 7.50
C GLY A 217 -18.87 17.19 6.58
N THR A 218 -18.62 17.70 5.38
CA THR A 218 -17.72 17.09 4.39
C THR A 218 -16.27 17.42 4.72
N PHE A 219 -15.45 16.39 4.82
CA PHE A 219 -14.00 16.50 4.94
C PHE A 219 -13.37 16.23 3.59
N VAL A 220 -12.35 17.01 3.24
CA VAL A 220 -11.57 16.84 2.01
C VAL A 220 -10.09 16.82 2.40
N PHE A 221 -9.38 15.80 1.94
CA PHE A 221 -7.94 15.61 2.15
C PHE A 221 -7.29 15.38 0.80
N ASP A 222 -6.19 16.08 0.53
CA ASP A 222 -5.41 15.94 -0.70
C ASP A 222 -3.91 15.88 -0.38
N VAL A 223 -3.13 15.60 -1.41
CA VAL A 223 -1.67 15.43 -1.32
C VAL A 223 -0.89 16.73 -1.45
N SER A 224 -1.54 17.91 -1.43
CA SER A 224 -0.87 19.17 -1.77
C SER A 224 0.33 19.53 -0.89
N ASP A 225 0.36 19.06 0.35
CA ASP A 225 1.45 19.22 1.31
C ASP A 225 2.17 17.88 1.66
N ALA A 226 1.84 16.79 0.97
CA ALA A 226 2.36 15.45 1.27
C ALA A 226 3.76 15.21 0.67
N SER A 227 4.43 14.13 1.12
CA SER A 227 5.74 13.73 0.60
C SER A 227 5.70 13.00 -0.75
N MET A 228 4.51 12.64 -1.23
CA MET A 228 4.23 11.93 -2.48
C MET A 228 3.00 12.55 -3.14
N ASP A 229 2.92 12.45 -4.46
CA ASP A 229 1.85 13.04 -5.26
C ASP A 229 0.59 12.15 -5.35
N ALA A 230 0.55 11.03 -4.62
CA ALA A 230 -0.64 10.21 -4.44
C ALA A 230 -0.59 9.40 -3.13
N PHE A 231 -1.72 8.80 -2.74
CA PHE A 231 -1.86 7.84 -1.64
C PHE A 231 -2.69 6.62 -2.07
N THR A 232 -2.49 5.47 -1.44
CA THR A 232 -3.26 4.23 -1.71
C THR A 232 -4.28 3.91 -0.62
N ALA A 233 -4.31 4.67 0.47
CA ALA A 233 -5.34 4.53 1.49
C ALA A 233 -5.50 5.80 2.34
N VAL A 234 -6.69 5.98 2.90
CA VAL A 234 -6.92 6.94 3.99
C VAL A 234 -7.22 6.18 5.27
N ARG A 235 -6.46 6.45 6.34
CA ARG A 235 -6.61 5.80 7.64
C ARG A 235 -7.09 6.80 8.68
N ILE A 236 -8.19 6.51 9.36
CA ILE A 236 -8.66 7.28 10.50
C ILE A 236 -8.34 6.52 11.80
N ARG A 237 -7.69 7.22 12.74
CA ARG A 237 -7.33 6.72 14.07
C ARG A 237 -8.07 7.50 15.15
N SER A 238 -8.57 6.80 16.16
CA SER A 238 -9.27 7.40 17.29
C SER A 238 -8.48 7.33 18.59
N PHE A 239 -8.53 8.41 19.38
CA PHE A 239 -8.02 8.49 20.74
C PHE A 239 -9.14 8.62 21.79
N THR A 240 -10.39 8.59 21.34
CA THR A 240 -11.60 8.74 22.16
C THR A 240 -12.53 7.54 21.99
N SER A 241 -13.72 7.61 22.58
CA SER A 241 -14.82 6.71 22.26
C SER A 241 -16.04 7.51 21.85
N GLU A 242 -16.25 7.60 20.55
CA GLU A 242 -17.29 8.42 19.94
C GLU A 242 -17.97 7.65 18.80
N ASP A 243 -19.26 7.90 18.67
CA ASP A 243 -20.10 7.37 17.61
C ASP A 243 -20.11 8.36 16.45
N MET A 244 -19.83 7.87 15.24
CA MET A 244 -19.93 8.67 14.02
C MET A 244 -20.60 7.89 12.91
N ARG A 245 -21.12 8.64 11.94
CA ARG A 245 -21.78 8.11 10.75
C ARG A 245 -21.12 8.75 9.55
N LEU A 246 -20.54 7.92 8.71
CA LEU A 246 -19.83 8.32 7.49
C LEU A 246 -20.72 8.03 6.28
N ASP A 247 -20.68 8.94 5.33
CA ASP A 247 -21.38 8.88 4.04
C ASP A 247 -20.53 9.51 2.93
N ASP A 248 -21.00 9.42 1.69
CA ASP A 248 -20.46 10.10 0.51
C ASP A 248 -18.93 9.98 0.41
N LEU A 249 -18.38 8.76 0.58
CA LEU A 249 -16.95 8.53 0.46
C LEU A 249 -16.57 8.60 -1.02
N ALA A 250 -15.60 9.47 -1.36
CA ALA A 250 -15.15 9.62 -2.73
C ALA A 250 -13.63 9.74 -2.81
N PHE A 251 -13.02 9.06 -3.78
CA PHE A 251 -11.61 9.20 -4.14
C PHE A 251 -11.49 9.79 -5.53
N VAL A 252 -10.48 10.63 -5.74
CA VAL A 252 -10.09 11.14 -7.06
C VAL A 252 -8.88 10.37 -7.55
N ILE A 253 -9.07 9.52 -8.54
CA ILE A 253 -8.05 8.66 -9.15
C ILE A 253 -7.26 9.48 -10.19
N PRO A 254 -5.91 9.39 -10.22
CA PRO A 254 -5.08 10.05 -11.23
C PRO A 254 -5.48 9.67 -12.66
N GLN A 255 -5.19 10.57 -13.60
CA GLN A 255 -5.60 10.45 -15.00
C GLN A 255 -4.70 9.53 -15.86
N GLY A 256 -3.57 9.03 -15.33
CA GLY A 256 -2.68 8.14 -16.08
C GLY A 256 -1.87 8.83 -17.17
N ARG A 257 -1.44 10.06 -16.92
CA ARG A 257 -0.70 10.90 -17.87
C ARG A 257 0.56 10.25 -18.42
N PHE A 258 1.27 9.47 -17.59
CA PHE A 258 2.53 8.82 -17.96
C PHE A 258 2.36 7.32 -18.26
N ALA A 259 1.13 6.81 -18.22
CA ALA A 259 0.85 5.39 -18.31
C ALA A 259 1.41 4.76 -19.59
N GLN A 260 1.18 5.37 -20.76
CA GLN A 260 1.71 4.88 -22.03
C GLN A 260 3.25 4.91 -22.09
N ILE A 261 3.87 5.92 -21.47
CA ILE A 261 5.33 6.04 -21.41
C ILE A 261 5.93 4.91 -20.57
N ILE A 262 5.30 4.57 -19.45
CA ILE A 262 5.77 3.52 -18.55
C ILE A 262 5.51 2.14 -19.13
N ASP A 263 4.30 1.90 -19.64
CA ASP A 263 3.85 0.57 -20.08
C ASP A 263 4.73 -0.01 -21.19
N THR A 264 5.13 0.83 -22.16
CA THR A 264 6.04 0.45 -23.26
C THR A 264 7.46 0.07 -22.81
N ARG A 265 7.79 0.23 -21.53
CA ARG A 265 9.13 0.04 -20.96
C ARG A 265 9.18 -1.04 -19.90
N ILE A 266 8.10 -1.79 -19.75
CA ILE A 266 8.02 -2.90 -18.80
C ILE A 266 8.65 -4.14 -19.43
N PHE A 267 9.68 -4.65 -18.77
CA PHE A 267 10.38 -5.87 -19.15
C PHE A 267 10.44 -6.85 -17.98
N GLY A 268 10.75 -8.10 -18.28
CA GLY A 268 10.95 -9.14 -17.29
C GLY A 268 12.40 -9.57 -17.16
N ALA A 269 12.74 -10.13 -16.01
CA ALA A 269 14.01 -10.82 -15.80
C ALA A 269 13.82 -12.13 -15.04
N GLU A 270 14.55 -13.17 -15.46
CA GLU A 270 14.69 -14.45 -14.77
C GLU A 270 16.12 -14.57 -14.24
N LEU A 271 16.25 -14.68 -12.91
CA LEU A 271 17.52 -14.90 -12.23
C LEU A 271 17.59 -16.33 -11.71
N SER A 272 18.73 -16.96 -11.96
CA SER A 272 19.11 -18.22 -11.33
C SER A 272 20.42 -18.04 -10.58
N PHE A 273 20.41 -18.39 -9.29
CA PHE A 273 21.54 -18.25 -8.38
C PHE A 273 21.84 -19.59 -7.74
N THR A 274 23.03 -20.14 -8.03
CA THR A 274 23.57 -21.34 -7.40
C THR A 274 24.71 -20.93 -6.49
N ALA A 275 24.65 -21.25 -5.19
CA ALA A 275 25.68 -20.86 -4.24
C ALA A 275 25.67 -21.73 -2.97
N PRO A 276 26.68 -21.60 -2.09
CA PRO A 276 26.67 -22.31 -0.82
C PRO A 276 25.48 -21.94 0.08
N ILE A 277 25.08 -22.86 0.95
CA ILE A 277 24.07 -22.60 1.97
C ILE A 277 24.44 -21.36 2.80
N GLY A 278 23.48 -20.44 2.95
CA GLY A 278 23.65 -19.16 3.63
C GLY A 278 24.17 -18.03 2.73
N ALA A 279 24.42 -18.30 1.45
CA ALA A 279 24.64 -17.25 0.47
C ALA A 279 23.34 -16.53 0.12
N THR A 280 23.44 -15.24 -0.18
CA THR A 280 22.30 -14.39 -0.50
C THR A 280 22.62 -13.50 -1.69
N VAL A 281 21.63 -13.36 -2.58
CA VAL A 281 21.57 -12.31 -3.60
C VAL A 281 20.51 -11.29 -3.22
N GLN A 282 20.84 -10.01 -3.36
CA GLN A 282 19.93 -8.87 -3.22
C GLN A 282 19.99 -8.06 -4.51
N VAL A 283 18.83 -7.72 -5.07
CA VAL A 283 18.73 -6.91 -6.29
C VAL A 283 18.10 -5.57 -5.93
N LEU A 284 18.78 -4.51 -6.33
CA LEU A 284 18.41 -3.13 -6.08
C LEU A 284 18.17 -2.41 -7.41
N ASP A 285 17.23 -1.49 -7.39
CA ASP A 285 16.94 -0.61 -8.51
C ASP A 285 18.01 0.50 -8.67
N LEU A 286 17.82 1.40 -9.64
CA LEU A 286 18.79 2.46 -9.94
C LEU A 286 18.93 3.52 -8.84
N TYR A 287 17.94 3.63 -7.96
CA TYR A 287 17.97 4.51 -6.79
C TYR A 287 18.51 3.81 -5.54
N GLY A 288 18.86 2.52 -5.65
CA GLY A 288 19.34 1.71 -4.54
C GLY A 288 18.24 1.21 -3.61
N ARG A 289 16.97 1.29 -4.03
CA ARG A 289 15.82 0.68 -3.34
C ARG A 289 15.83 -0.82 -3.61
N ASP A 290 15.33 -1.61 -2.68
CA ASP A 290 15.12 -3.05 -2.92
C ASP A 290 14.08 -3.24 -4.02
N MET A 291 14.40 -4.09 -5.00
CA MET A 291 13.39 -4.48 -5.98
C MET A 291 12.31 -5.34 -5.31
N VAL A 292 11.11 -5.34 -5.89
CA VAL A 292 9.97 -6.15 -5.51
C VAL A 292 9.91 -7.36 -6.45
N GLN A 293 9.78 -8.56 -5.88
CA GLN A 293 9.58 -9.78 -6.67
C GLN A 293 8.14 -9.88 -7.18
N THR A 294 7.82 -9.10 -8.21
CA THR A 294 6.53 -9.13 -8.88
C THR A 294 6.70 -8.92 -10.37
N ILE A 295 5.79 -9.48 -11.17
CA ILE A 295 5.65 -9.21 -12.60
C ILE A 295 4.45 -8.30 -12.89
N ALA A 296 3.65 -7.97 -11.87
CA ALA A 296 2.54 -7.05 -11.97
C ALA A 296 3.03 -5.60 -11.87
N LEU A 297 3.50 -5.07 -13.00
CA LEU A 297 3.97 -3.69 -13.13
C LEU A 297 3.10 -2.83 -14.04
N GLY A 298 2.42 -3.46 -15.00
CA GLY A 298 1.68 -2.76 -16.05
C GLY A 298 0.36 -2.22 -15.57
N ILE A 299 -0.50 -1.94 -16.55
CA ILE A 299 -1.84 -1.40 -16.33
C ILE A 299 -2.82 -2.60 -16.37
N PRO A 300 -3.43 -2.99 -15.22
CA PRO A 300 -4.50 -3.98 -15.22
C PRO A 300 -5.68 -3.52 -16.07
N ASP A 301 -6.49 -4.46 -16.52
CA ASP A 301 -7.75 -4.13 -17.16
C ASP A 301 -8.58 -3.25 -16.21
N GLN A 302 -9.20 -2.19 -16.76
CA GLN A 302 -9.97 -1.16 -16.03
C GLN A 302 -9.14 -0.06 -15.34
N LEU A 303 -7.81 -0.14 -15.34
CA LEU A 303 -6.95 0.95 -14.87
C LEU A 303 -6.47 1.85 -16.00
N GLN A 304 -6.16 3.10 -15.63
CA GLN A 304 -5.47 4.06 -16.50
C GLN A 304 -4.04 4.33 -16.03
N ILE A 305 -3.66 3.88 -14.83
CA ILE A 305 -2.32 4.06 -14.23
C ILE A 305 -1.63 2.71 -14.06
N PRO A 306 -0.33 2.62 -14.35
CA PRO A 306 0.45 1.40 -14.15
C PRO A 306 0.70 1.16 -12.66
N LEU A 307 0.68 -0.10 -12.22
CA LEU A 307 0.88 -0.46 -10.81
C LEU A 307 2.26 -0.08 -10.26
N VAL A 308 3.23 0.14 -11.15
CA VAL A 308 4.60 0.51 -10.81
C VAL A 308 4.79 2.02 -10.60
N ASP A 309 3.91 2.86 -11.15
CA ASP A 309 3.94 4.33 -11.05
C ASP A 309 2.51 4.82 -10.68
N LEU A 310 2.20 4.65 -9.41
CA LEU A 310 0.88 4.95 -8.85
C LEU A 310 0.68 6.44 -8.59
N ASP A 311 1.74 7.23 -8.41
CA ASP A 311 1.64 8.68 -8.29
C ASP A 311 1.61 9.40 -9.65
N ASP A 312 1.76 8.67 -10.76
CA ASP A 312 1.63 9.17 -12.13
C ASP A 312 2.57 10.37 -12.36
N ASP A 313 3.81 10.25 -11.89
CA ASP A 313 4.87 11.26 -12.05
C ASP A 313 5.88 10.90 -13.16
N GLY A 314 5.72 9.71 -13.76
CA GLY A 314 6.59 9.15 -14.79
C GLY A 314 7.84 8.47 -14.24
N VAL A 315 7.97 8.34 -12.92
CA VAL A 315 9.08 7.69 -12.22
C VAL A 315 8.54 6.51 -11.40
N PRO A 316 8.82 5.27 -11.82
CA PRO A 316 8.34 4.09 -11.11
C PRO A 316 8.70 4.08 -9.61
N ASN A 317 7.70 3.85 -8.76
CA ASN A 317 7.82 3.82 -7.31
C ASN A 317 8.64 2.62 -6.81
N PHE A 318 8.75 1.56 -7.63
CA PHE A 318 9.62 0.42 -7.39
C PHE A 318 10.07 -0.18 -8.73
N ASN A 319 11.09 -1.05 -8.70
CA ASN A 319 11.63 -1.73 -9.87
C ASN A 319 12.05 -0.82 -11.05
N ASP A 320 12.49 0.41 -10.77
CA ASP A 320 13.00 1.31 -11.80
C ASP A 320 14.44 0.96 -12.20
N GLY A 321 14.55 0.13 -13.24
CA GLY A 321 15.78 -0.46 -13.72
C GLY A 321 16.43 -1.42 -12.72
N ILE A 322 17.47 -2.11 -13.19
CA ILE A 322 18.33 -2.95 -12.36
C ILE A 322 19.63 -2.18 -12.11
N GLY A 323 19.76 -1.58 -10.92
CA GLY A 323 20.91 -0.73 -10.59
C GLY A 323 22.07 -1.49 -9.96
N GLN A 324 21.79 -2.39 -9.01
CA GLN A 324 22.85 -3.11 -8.31
C GLN A 324 22.43 -4.52 -7.91
N ILE A 325 23.30 -5.51 -8.17
CA ILE A 325 23.18 -6.86 -7.63
C ILE A 325 24.25 -7.06 -6.55
N ARG A 326 23.85 -7.38 -5.32
CA ARG A 326 24.75 -7.63 -4.19
C ARG A 326 24.76 -9.12 -3.85
N LEU A 327 25.95 -9.70 -3.83
CA LEU A 327 26.17 -11.09 -3.46
C LEU A 327 26.90 -11.15 -2.13
N THR A 328 26.36 -11.92 -1.19
CA THR A 328 26.94 -12.12 0.15
C THR A 328 26.97 -13.60 0.49
N GLY A 329 27.95 -14.03 1.30
CA GLY A 329 28.12 -15.44 1.66
C GLY A 329 28.51 -16.37 0.50
N VAL A 330 28.92 -15.81 -0.65
CA VAL A 330 29.33 -16.57 -1.84
C VAL A 330 30.78 -17.04 -1.77
N ASP A 331 31.09 -18.12 -2.49
CA ASP A 331 32.46 -18.61 -2.71
C ASP A 331 32.73 -18.86 -4.21
N SER A 332 33.86 -19.48 -4.55
CA SER A 332 34.25 -19.75 -5.94
C SER A 332 33.35 -20.72 -6.70
N ARG A 333 32.37 -21.36 -6.03
CA ARG A 333 31.38 -22.25 -6.64
C ARG A 333 30.07 -21.53 -6.95
N ALA A 334 29.94 -20.26 -6.55
CA ALA A 334 28.75 -19.49 -6.81
C ALA A 334 28.64 -19.11 -8.30
N ASN A 335 27.43 -19.22 -8.84
CA ASN A 335 27.06 -18.80 -10.18
C ASN A 335 25.77 -18.00 -10.14
N LEU A 336 25.72 -16.92 -10.91
CA LEU A 336 24.53 -16.12 -11.12
C LEU A 336 24.32 -15.91 -12.61
N THR A 337 23.15 -16.27 -13.09
CA THR A 337 22.72 -16.02 -14.47
C THR A 337 21.44 -15.21 -14.46
N LEU A 338 21.36 -14.23 -15.35
CA LEU A 338 20.20 -13.37 -15.55
C LEU A 338 19.79 -13.42 -17.02
N PHE A 339 18.51 -13.67 -17.29
CA PHE A 339 17.93 -13.66 -18.63
C PHE A 339 16.84 -12.60 -18.71
N GLY A 340 16.88 -11.77 -19.74
CA GLY A 340 15.81 -10.82 -20.04
C GLY A 340 14.60 -11.53 -20.65
N GLY A 341 13.43 -10.93 -20.47
CA GLY A 341 12.19 -11.35 -21.09
C GLY A 341 11.22 -10.19 -21.28
N THR A 342 10.06 -10.47 -21.86
CA THR A 342 8.93 -9.54 -21.91
C THR A 342 7.92 -9.91 -20.82
N ILE A 343 7.12 -8.93 -20.41
CA ILE A 343 5.94 -9.15 -19.59
C ILE A 343 4.74 -8.74 -20.42
N GLU A 344 3.79 -9.64 -20.54
CA GLU A 344 2.55 -9.39 -21.27
C GLU A 344 1.39 -9.46 -20.28
N ALA A 345 0.44 -8.53 -20.42
CA ALA A 345 -0.86 -8.64 -19.77
C ALA A 345 -1.73 -9.59 -20.60
N GLU A 346 -2.06 -10.76 -20.04
CA GLU A 346 -2.92 -11.76 -20.67
C GLU A 346 -3.94 -12.27 -19.65
N ASP A 347 -5.20 -12.39 -20.07
CA ASP A 347 -6.32 -12.97 -19.29
C ASP A 347 -6.40 -12.47 -17.83
N GLY A 348 -6.36 -11.13 -17.62
CA GLY A 348 -6.43 -10.51 -16.30
C GLY A 348 -5.20 -10.73 -15.40
N GLY A 349 -4.09 -11.19 -15.98
CA GLY A 349 -2.85 -11.47 -15.29
C GLY A 349 -1.62 -10.98 -16.04
N PHE A 350 -0.46 -11.15 -15.42
CA PHE A 350 0.83 -10.86 -16.03
C PHE A 350 1.58 -12.16 -16.27
N THR A 351 2.08 -12.34 -17.49
CA THR A 351 2.87 -13.51 -17.87
C THR A 351 4.27 -13.07 -18.25
N TYR A 352 5.28 -13.76 -17.71
CA TYR A 352 6.66 -13.59 -18.11
C TYR A 352 7.02 -14.53 -19.27
N ASN A 353 7.50 -13.96 -20.37
CA ASN A 353 8.01 -14.68 -21.51
C ASN A 353 9.52 -14.49 -21.61
N ARG A 354 10.28 -15.56 -21.41
CA ARG A 354 11.72 -15.54 -21.61
C ARG A 354 12.04 -15.32 -23.09
N VAL A 355 12.94 -14.40 -23.36
CA VAL A 355 13.40 -14.14 -24.73
C VAL A 355 14.45 -15.16 -25.13
N ASP A 356 14.05 -16.10 -25.99
CA ASP A 356 14.94 -17.13 -26.54
C ASP A 356 15.77 -16.63 -27.75
N SER A 357 15.37 -15.50 -28.37
CA SER A 357 16.08 -14.85 -29.47
C SER A 357 15.87 -13.34 -29.48
N PHE A 358 16.94 -12.57 -29.66
CA PHE A 358 16.87 -11.12 -29.86
C PHE A 358 16.32 -10.71 -31.24
N LEU A 359 16.15 -11.66 -32.16
CA LEU A 359 15.60 -11.38 -33.49
C LEU A 359 14.12 -10.99 -33.36
N GLY A 360 13.82 -9.70 -33.52
CA GLY A 360 12.46 -9.14 -33.45
C GLY A 360 12.27 -8.10 -32.35
N LEU A 361 13.14 -8.07 -31.34
CA LEU A 361 13.02 -7.18 -30.17
C LEU A 361 13.92 -5.93 -30.26
N PHE A 362 14.73 -5.84 -31.31
CA PHE A 362 15.62 -4.69 -31.52
C PHE A 362 14.85 -3.38 -31.57
N ASP A 363 13.72 -3.36 -32.30
CA ASP A 363 12.89 -2.16 -32.43
C ASP A 363 12.22 -1.78 -31.10
N GLU A 364 11.79 -2.76 -30.30
CA GLU A 364 11.19 -2.53 -28.97
C GLU A 364 12.20 -1.99 -27.96
N PHE A 365 13.40 -2.58 -27.91
CA PHE A 365 14.46 -2.09 -27.04
C PHE A 365 15.01 -0.74 -27.49
N GLU A 366 15.19 -0.51 -28.80
CA GLU A 366 15.59 0.81 -29.31
C GLU A 366 14.52 1.87 -29.02
N GLY A 367 13.24 1.52 -29.20
CA GLY A 367 12.09 2.37 -28.84
C GLY A 367 12.01 2.69 -27.34
N ALA A 368 12.33 1.72 -26.48
CA ALA A 368 12.42 1.91 -25.03
C ALA A 368 13.67 2.70 -24.58
N GLY A 369 14.55 3.08 -25.53
CA GLY A 369 15.72 3.93 -25.27
C GLY A 369 17.04 3.17 -25.06
N PHE A 370 17.10 1.86 -25.33
CA PHE A 370 18.37 1.14 -25.31
C PHE A 370 19.23 1.50 -26.52
N GLY A 371 20.42 2.02 -26.25
CA GLY A 371 21.46 2.19 -27.27
C GLY A 371 22.26 0.90 -27.46
N TYR A 372 22.38 0.45 -28.70
CA TYR A 372 23.28 -0.67 -29.04
C TYR A 372 24.66 -0.16 -29.45
N LEU A 373 25.70 -0.62 -28.76
CA LEU A 373 27.06 -0.57 -29.30
C LEU A 373 27.32 -1.85 -30.09
N VAL A 374 27.28 -1.74 -31.42
CA VAL A 374 27.73 -2.84 -32.30
C VAL A 374 29.23 -2.68 -32.51
N GLU A 375 30.04 -3.48 -31.82
CA GLU A 375 31.46 -3.64 -32.17
C GLU A 375 31.57 -4.58 -33.39
N TYR A 376 32.13 -4.06 -34.48
CA TYR A 376 32.41 -4.81 -35.71
C TYR A 376 33.76 -5.52 -35.66
#